data_AF-A0A1C1CTU7-F1
#
_entry.id   AF-A0A1C1CTU7-F1
#
_cell.length_a   1.000
_cell.length_b   1.000
_cell.length_c   1.000
_cell.angle_alpha   90.00
_cell.angle_beta   90.00
_cell.angle_gamma   90.00
#
_symmetry.space_group_name_H-M   'P 1'
#
loop_
_entity.id
_entity.type
_entity.pdbx_description
1 polymer ?
#
loop_
_entity_poly.entity_id
_entity_poly.type
_entity_poly.pdbx_seq_one_letter_code
_entity_poly.pdbx_strand_id
1 'polypeptide(L)'
;MAKTKTKNHTQQQKDILRSTSAALVKSPPKKSQKSIEDLLTEAAELLEQSQPELALPLAEEALQRLEADRRRQKPPSQEGDETDIEELLSLAAEGQPTLPTALILNAEIRVALGDVDPARRNFTRATQMDKDGALISAEPWLWLAQLCEEGGRESIRYFEQACEVLRNEIDVLEEAASGDGETGARKVLDEKKAKLADALCAMAEVYMTDLSWEADAETRCEALVTEAAAVCPEDMAAGVLQTLASVRISQERIDEARTALKRSLEIWHKETGPPGSSEDTAKDATQSDDGTDEDARKPDFATRVSLTRLLMEVELEPLALSVLDGLVREDDQSVECWYLGGWCHVLISQKAGITSEEKSKTQQTARTWLENCLRLYRVLSYDDERLRDHAVELVDGLKKALGAEGEMDEDEDDAWEDVDEQDGDQDDDGDVELEIEDEDVTGPGATKTGDGDVEMT
;
A
#
# COMPACT_ATOMS: atom_id res chain seq x y z
N MET A 1 32.15 -16.58 55.28
CA MET A 1 31.78 -18.00 55.46
C MET A 1 31.26 -18.44 54.10
N ALA A 2 31.82 -19.34 53.28
CA ALA A 2 32.75 -20.45 53.41
C ALA A 2 34.03 -20.27 52.54
N LYS A 3 35.06 -21.08 52.82
CA LYS A 3 36.36 -21.13 52.13
C LYS A 3 36.51 -22.49 51.46
N THR A 4 37.07 -22.55 50.25
CA THR A 4 37.93 -23.67 49.82
C THR A 4 38.87 -23.23 48.70
N LYS A 5 40.18 -23.44 48.92
CA LYS A 5 41.32 -23.21 48.02
C LYS A 5 42.04 -24.55 47.87
N THR A 6 42.48 -24.92 46.66
CA THR A 6 43.64 -25.82 46.48
C THR A 6 44.38 -25.51 45.19
N LYS A 7 45.72 -25.61 45.26
CA LYS A 7 46.75 -25.07 44.36
C LYS A 7 47.40 -26.15 43.48
N ASN A 8 47.87 -25.69 42.30
CA ASN A 8 49.13 -25.95 41.56
C ASN A 8 49.67 -27.38 41.33
N HIS A 9 50.07 -27.63 40.07
CA HIS A 9 51.37 -28.23 39.74
C HIS A 9 51.91 -27.76 38.37
N THR A 10 53.23 -27.59 38.29
CA THR A 10 54.04 -26.91 37.25
C THR A 10 54.94 -27.92 36.49
N GLN A 11 55.63 -27.45 35.42
CA GLN A 11 56.81 -28.01 34.66
C GLN A 11 56.50 -28.75 33.34
N GLN A 12 57.27 -28.70 32.22
CA GLN A 12 58.55 -28.11 31.74
C GLN A 12 58.56 -28.25 30.18
N GLN A 13 58.79 -27.20 29.38
CA GLN A 13 60.01 -26.81 28.62
C GLN A 13 60.71 -27.83 27.67
N LYS A 14 60.84 -27.46 26.37
CA LYS A 14 61.92 -27.75 25.37
C LYS A 14 61.55 -27.11 24.01
N ASP A 15 62.09 -25.93 23.64
CA ASP A 15 63.32 -25.65 22.86
C ASP A 15 63.32 -26.13 21.39
N ILE A 16 63.43 -25.19 20.44
CA ILE A 16 64.55 -25.02 19.46
C ILE A 16 64.19 -23.94 18.38
N LEU A 17 65.15 -23.05 18.16
CA LEU A 17 65.16 -21.81 17.36
C LEU A 17 65.66 -21.99 15.90
N ARG A 18 65.46 -20.92 15.09
CA ARG A 18 66.17 -20.49 13.83
C ARG A 18 65.41 -20.77 12.51
N SER A 19 65.28 -19.87 11.52
CA SER A 19 65.89 -18.55 11.23
C SER A 19 65.14 -17.82 10.08
N THR A 20 65.09 -16.48 10.16
CA THR A 20 65.25 -15.43 9.08
C THR A 20 64.49 -15.58 7.75
N SER A 21 63.58 -14.70 7.31
CA SER A 21 63.67 -13.27 6.94
C SER A 21 63.31 -13.11 5.44
N ALA A 22 62.12 -12.59 5.12
CA ALA A 22 61.83 -11.87 3.86
C ALA A 22 60.52 -11.09 4.02
N ALA A 23 60.57 -9.80 3.67
CA ALA A 23 59.48 -8.84 3.82
C ALA A 23 58.34 -9.09 2.81
N LEU A 24 57.09 -9.01 3.26
CA LEU A 24 55.96 -8.74 2.38
C LEU A 24 54.92 -7.85 3.07
N VAL A 25 54.47 -6.88 2.29
CA VAL A 25 53.59 -5.76 2.60
C VAL A 25 52.25 -6.22 3.18
N LYS A 26 51.72 -5.45 4.14
CA LYS A 26 50.42 -5.63 4.80
C LYS A 26 49.26 -5.59 3.80
N SER A 27 48.35 -6.55 3.88
CA SER A 27 46.95 -6.42 3.47
C SER A 27 46.06 -6.39 4.72
N PRO A 28 45.03 -5.52 4.80
CA PRO A 28 44.06 -5.57 5.88
C PRO A 28 43.21 -6.84 5.76
N PRO A 29 42.62 -7.34 6.86
CA PRO A 29 41.83 -8.57 6.81
C PRO A 29 40.62 -8.38 5.90
N LYS A 30 40.43 -9.30 4.95
CA LYS A 30 39.20 -9.40 4.15
C LYS A 30 38.01 -9.53 5.10
N LYS A 31 37.10 -8.55 5.14
CA LYS A 31 35.73 -8.78 5.62
C LYS A 31 35.16 -9.91 4.75
N SER A 32 34.72 -11.01 5.36
CA SER A 32 33.99 -12.05 4.64
C SER A 32 32.74 -11.44 4.03
N GLN A 33 32.67 -11.34 2.71
CA GLN A 33 31.46 -10.87 2.02
C GLN A 33 30.33 -11.87 2.30
N LYS A 34 29.17 -11.38 2.75
CA LYS A 34 27.92 -12.16 2.88
C LYS A 34 27.55 -12.80 1.54
N SER A 35 26.92 -13.97 1.54
CA SER A 35 26.44 -14.59 0.29
C SER A 35 25.29 -13.77 -0.32
N ILE A 36 24.94 -14.02 -1.59
CA ILE A 36 23.80 -13.31 -2.22
C ILE A 36 22.49 -13.68 -1.51
N GLU A 37 22.34 -14.96 -1.14
CA GLU A 37 21.20 -15.46 -0.35
C GLU A 37 21.09 -14.72 0.99
N ASP A 38 22.18 -14.65 1.77
CA ASP A 38 22.19 -13.94 3.06
C ASP A 38 21.80 -12.46 2.92
N LEU A 39 22.24 -11.80 1.84
CA LEU A 39 21.91 -10.39 1.57
C LEU A 39 20.41 -10.21 1.29
N LEU A 40 19.82 -11.10 0.49
CA LEU A 40 18.39 -11.03 0.16
C LEU A 40 17.52 -11.39 1.36
N THR A 41 17.89 -12.42 2.13
CA THR A 41 17.16 -12.79 3.35
C THR A 41 17.18 -11.65 4.36
N GLU A 42 18.34 -11.04 4.63
CA GLU A 42 18.43 -9.91 5.55
C GLU A 42 17.67 -8.67 5.03
N ALA A 43 17.68 -8.42 3.72
CA ALA A 43 16.89 -7.35 3.12
C ALA A 43 15.38 -7.57 3.29
N ALA A 44 14.89 -8.80 3.09
CA ALA A 44 13.49 -9.16 3.31
C ALA A 44 13.09 -9.03 4.78
N GLU A 45 13.91 -9.52 5.72
CA GLU A 45 13.68 -9.39 7.16
C GLU A 45 13.62 -7.91 7.61
N LEU A 46 14.47 -7.05 7.03
CA LEU A 46 14.44 -5.61 7.32
C LEU A 46 13.19 -4.93 6.75
N LEU A 47 12.71 -5.34 5.57
CA LEU A 47 11.46 -4.85 5.01
C LEU A 47 10.26 -5.22 5.89
N GLU A 48 10.18 -6.48 6.35
CA GLU A 48 9.15 -6.96 7.28
C GLU A 48 9.17 -6.19 8.61
N GLN A 49 10.35 -5.74 9.06
CA GLN A 49 10.53 -4.91 10.26
C GLN A 49 10.32 -3.41 10.01
N SER A 50 9.74 -3.04 8.86
CA SER A 50 9.50 -1.65 8.44
C SER A 50 10.76 -0.77 8.46
N GLN A 51 11.89 -1.34 8.02
CA GLN A 51 13.20 -0.65 7.91
C GLN A 51 13.73 -0.66 6.46
N PRO A 52 12.97 -0.11 5.49
CA PRO A 52 13.34 -0.19 4.08
C PRO A 52 14.64 0.55 3.74
N GLU A 53 15.02 1.60 4.49
CA GLU A 53 16.27 2.34 4.29
C GLU A 53 17.51 1.48 4.57
N LEU A 54 17.39 0.53 5.49
CA LEU A 54 18.45 -0.43 5.81
C LEU A 54 18.43 -1.63 4.85
N ALA A 55 17.26 -2.00 4.34
CA ALA A 55 17.09 -3.09 3.38
C ALA A 55 17.66 -2.74 1.99
N LEU A 56 17.45 -1.50 1.53
CA LEU A 56 17.77 -1.10 0.15
C LEU A 56 19.23 -1.35 -0.25
N PRO A 57 20.26 -0.97 0.53
CA PRO A 57 21.66 -1.21 0.15
C PRO A 57 22.01 -2.70 0.02
N LEU A 58 21.36 -3.56 0.81
CA LEU A 58 21.59 -5.01 0.76
C LEU A 58 20.97 -5.62 -0.51
N ALA A 59 19.74 -5.22 -0.85
CA ALA A 59 19.07 -5.64 -2.07
C ALA A 59 19.82 -5.13 -3.33
N GLU A 60 20.31 -3.89 -3.32
CA GLU A 60 21.12 -3.35 -4.41
C GLU A 60 22.45 -4.10 -4.58
N GLU A 61 23.12 -4.45 -3.47
CA GLU A 61 24.35 -5.24 -3.51
C GLU A 61 24.10 -6.65 -4.07
N ALA A 62 23.01 -7.31 -3.66
CA ALA A 62 22.61 -8.62 -4.19
C ALA A 62 22.32 -8.55 -5.69
N LEU A 63 21.55 -7.56 -6.14
CA LEU A 63 21.25 -7.33 -7.55
C LEU A 63 22.50 -7.12 -8.40
N GLN A 64 23.41 -6.23 -7.96
CA GLN A 64 24.66 -5.97 -8.69
C GLN A 64 25.50 -7.24 -8.87
N ARG A 65 25.53 -8.12 -7.85
CA ARG A 65 26.27 -9.39 -7.90
C ARG A 65 25.60 -10.39 -8.84
N LEU A 66 24.28 -10.56 -8.77
CA LEU A 66 23.51 -11.42 -9.68
C LEU A 66 23.66 -10.98 -11.14
N GLU A 67 23.61 -9.68 -11.41
CA GLU A 67 23.84 -9.16 -12.76
C GLU A 67 25.26 -9.42 -13.25
N ALA A 68 26.27 -9.27 -12.38
CA ALA A 68 27.65 -9.55 -12.73
C ALA A 68 27.86 -11.03 -13.04
N ASP A 69 27.23 -11.94 -12.30
CA ASP A 69 27.34 -13.38 -12.53
C ASP A 69 26.62 -13.81 -13.82
N ARG A 70 25.42 -13.26 -14.09
CA ARG A 70 24.73 -13.45 -15.38
C ARG A 70 25.56 -12.94 -16.57
N ARG A 71 26.19 -11.76 -16.45
CA ARG A 71 27.09 -11.23 -17.49
C ARG A 71 28.33 -12.09 -17.72
N ARG A 72 28.80 -12.83 -16.72
CA ARG A 72 29.93 -13.77 -16.84
C ARG A 72 29.53 -15.09 -17.49
N GLN A 73 28.31 -15.56 -17.24
CA GLN A 73 27.79 -16.81 -17.78
C GLN A 73 27.38 -16.67 -19.25
N LYS A 74 26.87 -15.50 -19.65
CA LYS A 74 26.40 -15.26 -21.01
C LYS A 74 27.57 -15.14 -22.02
N PRO A 75 27.67 -16.03 -23.02
CA PRO A 75 28.68 -15.90 -24.06
C PRO A 75 28.43 -14.62 -24.90
N PRO A 76 29.48 -13.90 -25.32
CA PRO A 76 29.34 -12.63 -26.04
C PRO A 76 28.61 -12.75 -27.40
N SER A 77 28.34 -13.97 -27.87
CA SER A 77 27.64 -14.26 -29.12
C SER A 77 26.12 -14.43 -28.99
N GLN A 78 25.55 -14.37 -27.79
CA GLN A 78 24.09 -14.35 -27.57
C GLN A 78 23.62 -12.91 -27.39
N GLU A 79 23.40 -12.21 -28.50
CA GLU A 79 22.65 -10.95 -28.52
C GLU A 79 21.16 -11.28 -28.50
N GLY A 80 20.54 -11.08 -27.34
CA GLY A 80 19.12 -11.34 -27.09
C GLY A 80 18.92 -11.54 -25.60
N ASP A 81 18.06 -10.75 -24.96
CA ASP A 81 17.85 -10.82 -23.50
C ASP A 81 16.91 -11.95 -23.06
N GLU A 82 16.67 -12.92 -23.95
CA GLU A 82 15.92 -14.13 -23.67
C GLU A 82 16.59 -14.85 -22.50
N THR A 83 15.91 -14.77 -21.36
CA THR A 83 16.29 -15.45 -20.14
C THR A 83 15.56 -16.77 -20.18
N ASP A 84 16.30 -17.87 -20.05
CA ASP A 84 15.69 -19.20 -20.06
C ASP A 84 14.97 -19.41 -18.72
N ILE A 85 13.64 -19.44 -18.78
CA ILE A 85 12.81 -19.65 -17.59
C ILE A 85 13.06 -21.03 -16.98
N GLU A 86 13.43 -22.04 -17.77
CA GLU A 86 13.76 -23.38 -17.26
C GLU A 86 15.04 -23.34 -16.41
N GLU A 87 16.05 -22.56 -16.82
CA GLU A 87 17.27 -22.35 -16.05
C GLU A 87 16.97 -21.63 -14.72
N LEU A 88 16.15 -20.58 -14.75
CA LEU A 88 15.75 -19.85 -13.54
C LEU A 88 14.95 -20.74 -12.58
N LEU A 89 14.03 -21.55 -13.08
CA LEU A 89 13.26 -22.51 -12.29
C LEU A 89 14.17 -23.59 -11.68
N SER A 90 15.17 -24.07 -12.43
CA SER A 90 16.16 -25.01 -11.91
C SER A 90 16.98 -24.40 -10.78
N LEU A 91 17.44 -23.15 -10.94
CA LEU A 91 18.17 -22.43 -9.90
C LEU A 91 17.32 -22.26 -8.64
N ALA A 92 16.07 -21.84 -8.80
CA ALA A 92 15.13 -21.67 -7.69
C ALA A 92 14.85 -23.01 -6.97
N ALA A 93 14.70 -24.11 -7.71
CA ALA A 93 14.52 -25.46 -7.13
C ALA A 93 15.75 -25.94 -6.33
N GLU A 94 16.95 -25.43 -6.63
CA GLU A 94 18.18 -25.67 -5.87
C GLU A 94 18.37 -24.68 -4.69
N GLY A 95 17.39 -23.79 -4.45
CA GLY A 95 17.47 -22.73 -3.45
C GLY A 95 18.45 -21.60 -3.80
N GLN A 96 18.86 -21.49 -5.07
CA GLN A 96 19.75 -20.41 -5.51
C GLN A 96 18.93 -19.13 -5.80
N PRO A 97 19.42 -17.96 -5.38
CA PRO A 97 18.75 -16.70 -5.67
C PRO A 97 18.77 -16.40 -7.18
N THR A 98 17.63 -15.91 -7.69
CA THR A 98 17.46 -15.59 -9.12
C THR A 98 17.37 -14.09 -9.32
N LEU A 99 17.72 -13.61 -10.52
CA LEU A 99 17.64 -12.19 -10.82
C LEU A 99 16.21 -11.62 -10.71
N PRO A 100 15.14 -12.29 -11.22
CA PRO A 100 13.77 -11.78 -11.08
C PRO A 100 13.32 -11.63 -9.63
N THR A 101 13.62 -12.59 -8.76
CA THR A 101 13.23 -12.53 -7.34
C THR A 101 13.95 -11.39 -6.60
N ALA A 102 15.23 -11.17 -6.89
CA ALA A 102 15.96 -10.02 -6.36
C ALA A 102 15.46 -8.67 -6.88
N LEU A 103 14.98 -8.60 -8.14
CA LEU A 103 14.39 -7.39 -8.70
C LEU A 103 13.09 -7.03 -7.98
N ILE A 104 12.25 -8.02 -7.68
CA ILE A 104 10.98 -7.85 -6.98
C ILE A 104 11.21 -7.33 -5.57
N LEU A 105 12.09 -7.97 -4.79
CA LEU A 105 12.40 -7.51 -3.44
C LEU A 105 12.93 -6.07 -3.45
N ASN A 106 13.82 -5.72 -4.39
CA ASN A 106 14.30 -4.35 -4.52
C ASN A 106 13.17 -3.38 -4.90
N ALA A 107 12.23 -3.80 -5.75
CA ALA A 107 11.10 -2.99 -6.14
C ALA A 107 10.14 -2.74 -4.97
N GLU A 108 9.82 -3.76 -4.17
CA GLU A 108 8.99 -3.65 -2.97
C GLU A 108 9.61 -2.70 -1.92
N ILE A 109 10.93 -2.83 -1.68
CA ILE A 109 11.65 -1.90 -0.81
C ILE A 109 11.55 -0.46 -1.32
N ARG A 110 11.64 -0.27 -2.63
CA ARG A 110 11.53 1.05 -3.24
C ARG A 110 10.12 1.62 -3.15
N VAL A 111 9.08 0.80 -3.33
CA VAL A 111 7.69 1.22 -3.07
C VAL A 111 7.54 1.69 -1.62
N ALA A 112 8.09 0.95 -0.66
CA ALA A 112 8.06 1.34 0.76
C ALA A 112 8.80 2.66 1.06
N LEU A 113 9.77 3.06 0.22
CA LEU A 113 10.48 4.33 0.31
C LEU A 113 9.84 5.47 -0.49
N GLY A 114 8.76 5.20 -1.24
CA GLY A 114 8.16 6.16 -2.17
C GLY A 114 8.92 6.31 -3.51
N ASP A 115 9.94 5.50 -3.76
CA ASP A 115 10.72 5.46 -5.00
C ASP A 115 9.96 4.68 -6.09
N VAL A 116 8.89 5.27 -6.64
CA VAL A 116 8.00 4.59 -7.59
C VAL A 116 8.68 4.27 -8.93
N ASP A 117 9.43 5.21 -9.51
CA ASP A 117 10.02 5.04 -10.84
C ASP A 117 11.01 3.87 -10.95
N PRO A 118 12.00 3.71 -10.05
CA PRO A 118 12.87 2.55 -10.11
C PRO A 118 12.17 1.25 -9.67
N ALA A 119 11.14 1.31 -8.82
CA ALA A 119 10.32 0.14 -8.50
C ALA A 119 9.62 -0.39 -9.76
N ARG A 120 8.90 0.48 -10.49
CA ARG A 120 8.22 0.14 -11.74
C ARG A 120 9.17 -0.49 -12.76
N ARG A 121 10.37 0.10 -12.96
CA ARG A 121 11.41 -0.48 -13.85
C ARG A 121 11.82 -1.89 -13.45
N ASN A 122 11.98 -2.16 -12.16
CA ASN A 122 12.37 -3.48 -11.68
C ASN A 122 11.24 -4.50 -11.84
N PHE A 123 10.00 -4.15 -11.52
CA PHE A 123 8.84 -5.02 -11.75
C PHE A 123 8.66 -5.34 -13.24
N THR A 124 8.73 -4.33 -14.13
CA THR A 124 8.67 -4.54 -15.59
C THR A 124 9.76 -5.48 -16.08
N ARG A 125 10.97 -5.36 -15.53
CA ARG A 125 12.07 -6.24 -15.92
C ARG A 125 11.88 -7.66 -15.40
N ALA A 126 11.37 -7.84 -14.20
CA ALA A 126 11.05 -9.16 -13.66
C ALA A 126 9.99 -9.87 -14.52
N THR A 127 8.91 -9.16 -14.88
CA THR A 127 7.81 -9.72 -15.69
C THR A 127 8.20 -9.97 -17.15
N GLN A 128 9.18 -9.24 -17.69
CA GLN A 128 9.79 -9.56 -18.99
C GLN A 128 10.58 -10.88 -18.98
N MET A 129 11.16 -11.26 -17.83
CA MET A 129 11.92 -12.51 -17.66
C MET A 129 11.02 -13.71 -17.37
N ASP A 130 9.89 -13.50 -16.70
CA ASP A 130 8.90 -14.53 -16.38
C ASP A 130 7.48 -13.98 -16.59
N LYS A 131 7.01 -14.07 -17.85
CA LYS A 131 5.71 -13.50 -18.26
C LYS A 131 4.52 -14.24 -17.68
N ASP A 132 4.67 -15.55 -17.53
CA ASP A 132 3.59 -16.45 -17.09
C ASP A 132 3.57 -16.61 -15.56
N GLY A 133 4.49 -15.93 -14.85
CA GLY A 133 4.57 -15.93 -13.39
C GLY A 133 4.97 -17.28 -12.79
N ALA A 134 5.59 -18.17 -13.55
CA ALA A 134 5.93 -19.52 -13.09
C ALA A 134 6.93 -19.53 -11.91
N LEU A 135 7.75 -18.48 -11.80
CA LEU A 135 8.74 -18.25 -10.76
C LEU A 135 8.34 -17.08 -9.85
N ILE A 136 7.85 -15.99 -10.42
CA ILE A 136 7.61 -14.73 -9.69
C ILE A 136 6.16 -14.48 -9.28
N SER A 137 5.25 -15.37 -9.71
CA SER A 137 3.81 -15.25 -9.46
C SER A 137 3.22 -13.93 -9.98
N ALA A 138 2.04 -13.54 -9.47
CA ALA A 138 1.24 -12.43 -10.02
C ALA A 138 1.56 -11.07 -9.41
N GLU A 139 2.23 -11.03 -8.26
CA GLU A 139 2.48 -9.81 -7.46
C GLU A 139 3.14 -8.68 -8.27
N PRO A 140 4.16 -8.93 -9.12
CA PRO A 140 4.76 -7.87 -9.93
C PRO A 140 3.78 -7.24 -10.92
N TRP A 141 2.84 -8.02 -11.47
CA TRP A 141 1.80 -7.51 -12.36
C TRP A 141 0.79 -6.66 -11.60
N LEU A 142 0.40 -7.07 -10.38
CA LEU A 142 -0.47 -6.28 -9.51
C LEU A 142 0.17 -4.93 -9.14
N TRP A 143 1.46 -4.93 -8.79
CA TRP A 143 2.19 -3.70 -8.52
C TRP A 143 2.29 -2.79 -9.75
N LEU A 144 2.57 -3.34 -10.93
CA LEU A 144 2.60 -2.54 -12.17
C LEU A 144 1.26 -1.89 -12.47
N ALA A 145 0.15 -2.58 -12.17
CA ALA A 145 -1.19 -2.05 -12.35
C ALA A 145 -1.48 -0.84 -11.43
N GLN A 146 -1.07 -0.93 -10.16
CA GLN A 146 -1.25 0.13 -9.16
C GLN A 146 -0.29 1.31 -9.36
N LEU A 147 0.91 1.07 -9.88
CA LEU A 147 1.95 2.08 -10.12
C LEU A 147 1.93 2.65 -11.56
N CYS A 148 0.88 2.33 -12.34
CA CYS A 148 0.71 2.76 -13.72
C CYS A 148 0.34 4.25 -13.77
N GLU A 149 1.22 5.07 -14.35
CA GLU A 149 1.01 6.53 -14.48
C GLU A 149 -0.11 6.89 -15.46
N GLU A 150 -0.28 6.12 -16.53
CA GLU A 150 -1.38 6.34 -17.48
C GLU A 150 -2.75 5.96 -16.89
N GLY A 151 -2.75 5.05 -15.92
CA GLY A 151 -3.97 4.46 -15.36
C GLY A 151 -4.80 3.74 -16.43
N GLY A 152 -6.11 3.71 -16.22
CA GLY A 152 -7.11 3.30 -17.20
C GLY A 152 -6.80 1.97 -17.89
N ARG A 153 -6.73 1.99 -19.23
CA ARG A 153 -6.56 0.77 -20.05
C ARG A 153 -5.21 0.10 -19.85
N GLU A 154 -4.16 0.85 -19.54
CA GLU A 154 -2.84 0.26 -19.28
C GLU A 154 -2.84 -0.47 -17.94
N SER A 155 -3.41 0.13 -16.89
CA SER A 155 -3.61 -0.53 -15.59
C SER A 155 -4.44 -1.82 -15.72
N ILE A 156 -5.55 -1.78 -16.47
CA ILE A 156 -6.38 -2.96 -16.76
C ILE A 156 -5.56 -4.09 -17.40
N ARG A 157 -4.66 -3.81 -18.35
CA ARG A 157 -3.84 -4.86 -18.98
C ARG A 157 -2.92 -5.56 -17.98
N TYR A 158 -2.34 -4.81 -17.04
CA TYR A 158 -1.52 -5.40 -15.99
C TYR A 158 -2.34 -6.26 -15.03
N PHE A 159 -3.53 -5.81 -14.64
CA PHE A 159 -4.45 -6.64 -13.84
C PHE A 159 -4.93 -7.89 -14.58
N GLU A 160 -5.24 -7.78 -15.88
CA GLU A 160 -5.61 -8.94 -16.72
C GLU A 160 -4.48 -9.97 -16.72
N GLN A 161 -3.23 -9.54 -16.86
CA GLN A 161 -2.06 -10.43 -16.80
C GLN A 161 -1.89 -11.07 -15.42
N ALA A 162 -2.08 -10.31 -14.34
CA ALA A 162 -2.07 -10.85 -12.99
C ALA A 162 -3.17 -11.91 -12.80
N CYS A 163 -4.37 -11.67 -13.32
CA CYS A 163 -5.48 -12.60 -13.25
C CYS A 163 -5.20 -13.89 -14.04
N GLU A 164 -4.55 -13.81 -15.20
CA GLU A 164 -4.11 -14.99 -15.95
C GLU A 164 -3.14 -15.86 -15.14
N VAL A 165 -2.12 -15.25 -14.52
CA VAL A 165 -1.17 -15.95 -13.65
C VAL A 165 -1.90 -16.61 -12.47
N LEU A 166 -2.75 -15.86 -11.77
CA LEU A 166 -3.50 -16.38 -10.61
C LEU A 166 -4.44 -17.52 -10.98
N ARG A 167 -5.13 -17.45 -12.12
CA ARG A 167 -5.99 -18.55 -12.60
C ARG A 167 -5.18 -19.82 -12.87
N ASN A 168 -4.01 -19.70 -13.50
CA ASN A 168 -3.12 -20.86 -13.73
C ASN A 168 -2.64 -21.47 -12.39
N GLU A 169 -2.27 -20.64 -11.41
CA GLU A 169 -1.87 -21.12 -10.08
C GLU A 169 -3.01 -21.80 -9.33
N ILE A 170 -4.21 -21.23 -9.39
CA ILE A 170 -5.44 -21.79 -8.81
C ILE A 170 -5.72 -23.16 -9.42
N ASP A 171 -5.66 -23.30 -10.74
CA ASP A 171 -5.91 -24.58 -11.43
C ASP A 171 -4.94 -25.68 -10.93
N VAL A 172 -3.64 -25.37 -10.80
CA VAL A 172 -2.64 -26.31 -10.27
C VAL A 172 -2.89 -26.67 -8.80
N LEU A 173 -3.27 -25.68 -7.99
CA LEU A 173 -3.56 -25.87 -6.56
C LEU A 173 -4.86 -26.64 -6.33
N GLU A 174 -5.87 -26.50 -7.19
CA GLU A 174 -7.12 -27.28 -7.12
C GLU A 174 -6.89 -28.77 -7.38
N GLU A 175 -6.00 -29.11 -8.31
CA GLU A 175 -5.59 -30.49 -8.56
C GLU A 175 -4.86 -31.09 -7.34
N ALA A 176 -3.98 -30.32 -6.70
CA ALA A 176 -3.26 -30.74 -5.49
C ALA A 176 -4.18 -30.87 -4.27
N ALA A 177 -5.08 -29.90 -4.05
CA ALA A 177 -6.00 -29.87 -2.91
C ALA A 177 -7.11 -30.92 -2.96
N SER A 178 -7.31 -31.58 -4.11
CA SER A 178 -8.25 -32.69 -4.26
C SER A 178 -7.83 -33.97 -3.51
N GLY A 179 -6.62 -34.01 -2.95
CA GLY A 179 -6.15 -35.08 -2.06
C GLY A 179 -6.66 -34.94 -0.61
N ASP A 180 -7.21 -36.01 -0.05
CA ASP A 180 -7.61 -36.07 1.37
C ASP A 180 -6.40 -35.87 2.29
N GLY A 181 -6.17 -34.64 2.79
CA GLY A 181 -5.25 -34.40 3.92
C GLY A 181 -4.37 -33.14 3.88
N GLU A 182 -4.41 -32.33 2.83
CA GLU A 182 -3.52 -31.16 2.72
C GLU A 182 -4.20 -29.85 3.12
N THR A 183 -4.39 -29.65 4.43
CA THR A 183 -4.89 -28.38 4.98
C THR A 183 -4.03 -27.17 4.53
N GLY A 184 -2.73 -27.38 4.33
CA GLY A 184 -1.82 -26.37 3.80
C GLY A 184 -2.12 -25.97 2.35
N ALA A 185 -2.30 -26.95 1.44
CA ALA A 185 -2.63 -26.68 0.04
C ALA A 185 -3.96 -25.94 -0.09
N ARG A 186 -4.96 -26.29 0.73
CA ARG A 186 -6.24 -25.60 0.75
C ARG A 186 -6.11 -24.13 1.19
N LYS A 187 -5.31 -23.85 2.21
CA LYS A 187 -5.08 -22.47 2.67
C LYS A 187 -4.44 -21.62 1.57
N VAL A 188 -3.41 -22.14 0.91
CA VAL A 188 -2.74 -21.44 -0.21
C VAL A 188 -3.71 -21.22 -1.38
N LEU A 189 -4.55 -22.22 -1.70
CA LEU A 189 -5.60 -22.07 -2.71
C LEU A 189 -6.59 -20.95 -2.37
N ASP A 190 -7.06 -20.90 -1.12
CA ASP A 190 -8.01 -19.87 -0.65
C ASP A 190 -7.36 -18.47 -0.71
N GLU A 191 -6.09 -18.33 -0.33
CA GLU A 191 -5.31 -17.08 -0.45
C GLU A 191 -5.16 -16.64 -1.92
N LYS A 192 -4.90 -17.56 -2.85
CA LYS A 192 -4.81 -17.25 -4.29
C LYS A 192 -6.16 -16.85 -4.89
N LYS A 193 -7.25 -17.49 -4.47
CA LYS A 193 -8.62 -17.12 -4.85
C LYS A 193 -9.02 -15.74 -4.34
N ALA A 194 -8.65 -15.40 -3.09
CA ALA A 194 -8.85 -14.07 -2.55
C ALA A 194 -8.09 -13.02 -3.37
N LYS A 195 -6.80 -13.26 -3.66
CA LYS A 195 -5.98 -12.36 -4.48
C LYS A 195 -6.52 -12.16 -5.91
N LEU A 196 -7.07 -13.21 -6.53
CA LEU A 196 -7.75 -13.08 -7.82
C LEU A 196 -9.00 -12.21 -7.71
N ALA A 197 -9.79 -12.39 -6.65
CA ALA A 197 -10.97 -11.57 -6.41
C ALA A 197 -10.61 -10.09 -6.18
N ASP A 198 -9.53 -9.81 -5.45
CA ASP A 198 -9.04 -8.44 -5.23
C ASP A 198 -8.59 -7.78 -6.55
N ALA A 199 -7.90 -8.51 -7.42
CA ALA A 199 -7.51 -8.02 -8.74
C ALA A 199 -8.74 -7.69 -9.61
N LEU A 200 -9.77 -8.53 -9.59
CA LEU A 200 -11.05 -8.28 -10.28
C LEU A 200 -11.78 -7.06 -9.71
N CYS A 201 -11.74 -6.87 -8.39
CA CYS A 201 -12.29 -5.67 -7.73
C CYS A 201 -11.54 -4.41 -8.13
N ALA A 202 -10.20 -4.44 -8.13
CA ALA A 202 -9.39 -3.32 -8.58
C ALA A 202 -9.68 -2.93 -10.04
N MET A 203 -9.86 -3.92 -10.93
CA MET A 203 -10.31 -3.65 -12.31
C MET A 203 -11.68 -2.97 -12.37
N ALA A 204 -12.64 -3.41 -11.54
CA ALA A 204 -13.96 -2.78 -11.47
C ALA A 204 -13.86 -1.32 -11.01
N GLU A 205 -13.00 -1.03 -10.04
CA GLU A 205 -12.75 0.33 -9.55
C GLU A 205 -12.12 1.24 -10.61
N VAL A 206 -11.21 0.71 -11.45
CA VAL A 206 -10.69 1.44 -12.63
C VAL A 206 -11.80 1.75 -13.64
N TYR A 207 -12.76 0.83 -13.85
CA TYR A 207 -13.94 1.10 -14.69
C TYR A 207 -14.94 2.09 -14.07
N MET A 208 -14.94 2.25 -12.75
CA MET A 208 -15.75 3.24 -12.06
C MET A 208 -15.09 4.62 -11.97
N THR A 209 -13.81 4.73 -12.34
CA THR A 209 -13.00 5.95 -12.26
C THR A 209 -12.43 6.32 -13.63
N ASP A 210 -11.23 5.83 -13.96
CA ASP A 210 -10.48 6.21 -15.17
C ASP A 210 -11.22 5.88 -16.47
N LEU A 211 -11.90 4.73 -16.50
CA LEU A 211 -12.61 4.22 -17.68
C LEU A 211 -14.13 4.37 -17.57
N SER A 212 -14.62 5.26 -16.70
CA SER A 212 -16.06 5.45 -16.46
C SER A 212 -16.85 5.96 -17.68
N TRP A 213 -16.17 6.49 -18.70
CA TRP A 213 -16.77 6.94 -19.96
C TRP A 213 -16.87 5.85 -21.03
N GLU A 214 -16.32 4.66 -20.80
CA GLU A 214 -16.43 3.54 -21.75
C GLU A 214 -17.87 3.01 -21.80
N ALA A 215 -18.37 2.74 -23.01
CA ALA A 215 -19.76 2.33 -23.19
C ALA A 215 -20.10 0.97 -22.57
N ASP A 216 -19.09 0.13 -22.31
CA ASP A 216 -19.20 -1.18 -21.67
C ASP A 216 -18.77 -1.17 -20.19
N ALA A 217 -18.45 0.00 -19.59
CA ALA A 217 -17.95 0.09 -18.22
C ALA A 217 -18.86 -0.60 -17.21
N GLU A 218 -20.17 -0.30 -17.21
CA GLU A 218 -21.14 -0.93 -16.31
C GLU A 218 -21.21 -2.45 -16.50
N THR A 219 -21.21 -2.92 -17.75
CA THR A 219 -21.25 -4.36 -18.07
C THR A 219 -19.99 -5.07 -17.59
N ARG A 220 -18.83 -4.44 -17.73
CA ARG A 220 -17.56 -4.96 -17.21
C ARG A 220 -17.54 -4.98 -15.69
N CYS A 221 -17.95 -3.91 -15.02
CA CYS A 221 -18.06 -3.87 -13.57
C CYS A 221 -18.96 -5.01 -13.05
N GLU A 222 -20.14 -5.22 -13.63
CA GLU A 222 -21.04 -6.30 -13.22
C GLU A 222 -20.39 -7.68 -13.38
N ALA A 223 -19.71 -7.93 -14.50
CA ALA A 223 -19.03 -9.20 -14.74
C ALA A 223 -17.89 -9.43 -13.73
N LEU A 224 -17.05 -8.41 -13.51
CA LEU A 224 -15.89 -8.47 -12.60
C LEU A 224 -16.32 -8.72 -11.15
N VAL A 225 -17.29 -7.98 -10.61
CA VAL A 225 -17.73 -8.18 -9.22
C VAL A 225 -18.51 -9.48 -9.03
N THR A 226 -19.21 -9.95 -10.06
CA THR A 226 -19.88 -11.26 -10.02
C THR A 226 -18.87 -12.39 -9.97
N GLU A 227 -17.80 -12.32 -10.77
CA GLU A 227 -16.72 -13.29 -10.75
C GLU A 227 -15.96 -13.24 -9.40
N ALA A 228 -15.59 -12.04 -8.94
CA ALA A 228 -14.89 -11.85 -7.67
C ALA A 228 -15.66 -12.47 -6.50
N ALA A 229 -16.97 -12.20 -6.40
CA ALA A 229 -17.82 -12.75 -5.35
C ALA A 229 -18.02 -14.28 -5.46
N ALA A 230 -17.89 -14.87 -6.66
CA ALA A 230 -18.02 -16.30 -6.88
C ALA A 230 -16.74 -17.08 -6.55
N VAL A 231 -15.57 -16.47 -6.78
CA VAL A 231 -14.27 -17.11 -6.56
C VAL A 231 -13.76 -16.94 -5.13
N CYS A 232 -14.02 -15.80 -4.49
CA CYS A 232 -13.49 -15.49 -3.16
C CYS A 232 -14.08 -16.40 -2.06
N PRO A 233 -13.24 -16.97 -1.17
CA PRO A 233 -13.71 -17.61 0.05
C PRO A 233 -14.54 -16.64 0.92
N GLU A 234 -15.66 -17.12 1.48
CA GLU A 234 -16.62 -16.26 2.18
C GLU A 234 -16.01 -15.51 3.37
N ASP A 235 -15.08 -16.12 4.11
CA ASP A 235 -14.42 -15.51 5.25
C ASP A 235 -13.31 -14.51 4.88
N MET A 236 -12.99 -14.38 3.58
CA MET A 236 -12.05 -13.41 3.01
C MET A 236 -12.77 -12.36 2.13
N ALA A 237 -14.08 -12.50 1.92
CA ALA A 237 -14.84 -11.70 0.95
C ALA A 237 -15.20 -10.29 1.42
N ALA A 238 -14.65 -9.79 2.54
CA ALA A 238 -15.04 -8.50 3.11
C ALA A 238 -14.79 -7.34 2.14
N GLY A 239 -13.60 -7.26 1.52
CA GLY A 239 -13.27 -6.25 0.51
C GLY A 239 -14.11 -6.40 -0.76
N VAL A 240 -14.24 -7.64 -1.27
CA VAL A 240 -15.07 -7.95 -2.45
C VAL A 240 -16.51 -7.49 -2.30
N LEU A 241 -17.10 -7.69 -1.11
CA LEU A 241 -18.46 -7.24 -0.80
C LEU A 241 -18.58 -5.71 -0.74
N GLN A 242 -17.50 -4.99 -0.38
CA GLN A 242 -17.48 -3.53 -0.41
C GLN A 242 -17.42 -3.00 -1.86
N THR A 243 -16.58 -3.58 -2.72
CA THR A 243 -16.55 -3.22 -4.14
C THR A 243 -17.87 -3.56 -4.83
N LEU A 244 -18.48 -4.72 -4.51
CA LEU A 244 -19.83 -5.05 -4.97
C LEU A 244 -20.86 -3.99 -4.54
N ALA A 245 -20.81 -3.52 -3.29
CA ALA A 245 -21.68 -2.45 -2.82
C ALA A 245 -21.45 -1.14 -3.58
N SER A 246 -20.20 -0.78 -3.84
CA SER A 246 -19.83 0.40 -4.63
C SER A 246 -20.47 0.35 -6.02
N VAL A 247 -20.34 -0.78 -6.73
CA VAL A 247 -21.00 -0.98 -8.04
C VAL A 247 -22.51 -0.88 -7.92
N ARG A 248 -23.12 -1.46 -6.88
CA ARG A 248 -24.58 -1.38 -6.66
C ARG A 248 -25.06 0.04 -6.38
N ILE A 249 -24.27 0.87 -5.69
CA ILE A 249 -24.57 2.30 -5.50
C ILE A 249 -24.60 3.02 -6.84
N SER A 250 -23.59 2.84 -7.70
CA SER A 250 -23.54 3.45 -9.03
C SER A 250 -24.67 2.98 -9.96
N GLN A 251 -25.23 1.80 -9.72
CA GLN A 251 -26.40 1.27 -10.42
C GLN A 251 -27.76 1.69 -9.80
N GLU A 252 -27.74 2.58 -8.79
CA GLU A 252 -28.92 2.99 -8.00
C GLU A 252 -29.63 1.82 -7.27
N ARG A 253 -28.94 0.69 -7.05
CA ARG A 253 -29.44 -0.52 -6.35
C ARG A 253 -29.10 -0.47 -4.86
N ILE A 254 -29.57 0.56 -4.17
CA ILE A 254 -29.17 0.89 -2.79
C ILE A 254 -29.46 -0.24 -1.79
N ASP A 255 -30.57 -0.95 -1.91
CA ASP A 255 -30.90 -2.05 -0.97
C ASP A 255 -29.95 -3.25 -1.11
N GLU A 256 -29.43 -3.50 -2.31
CA GLU A 256 -28.42 -4.52 -2.54
C GLU A 256 -27.06 -4.08 -2.00
N ALA A 257 -26.70 -2.81 -2.18
CA ALA A 257 -25.50 -2.24 -1.58
C ALA A 257 -25.52 -2.37 -0.04
N ARG A 258 -26.64 -2.03 0.60
CA ARG A 258 -26.83 -2.21 2.06
C ARG A 258 -26.68 -3.67 2.49
N THR A 259 -27.17 -4.61 1.68
CA THR A 259 -27.06 -6.04 1.97
C THR A 259 -25.61 -6.52 1.89
N ALA A 260 -24.89 -6.11 0.84
CA ALA A 260 -23.48 -6.45 0.67
C ALA A 260 -22.59 -5.85 1.79
N LEU A 261 -22.80 -4.59 2.16
CA LEU A 261 -22.04 -3.93 3.24
C LEU A 261 -22.27 -4.58 4.61
N LYS A 262 -23.51 -4.98 4.92
CA LYS A 262 -23.81 -5.71 6.16
C LYS A 262 -23.11 -7.07 6.20
N ARG A 263 -23.15 -7.82 5.09
CA ARG A 263 -22.43 -9.09 4.97
C ARG A 263 -20.91 -8.91 5.08
N SER A 264 -20.36 -7.82 4.52
CA SER A 264 -18.94 -7.45 4.69
C SER A 264 -18.59 -7.26 6.16
N LEU A 265 -19.42 -6.52 6.91
CA LEU A 265 -19.24 -6.31 8.35
C LEU A 265 -19.38 -7.60 9.16
N GLU A 266 -20.30 -8.51 8.81
CA GLU A 266 -20.48 -9.78 9.52
C GLU A 266 -19.23 -10.67 9.53
N ILE A 267 -18.32 -10.49 8.55
CA ILE A 267 -17.07 -11.27 8.44
C ILE A 267 -16.07 -10.91 9.55
N TRP A 268 -15.97 -9.63 9.92
CA TRP A 268 -14.88 -9.13 10.78
C TRP A 268 -15.34 -8.22 11.94
N HIS A 269 -16.49 -7.56 11.82
CA HIS A 269 -16.99 -6.56 12.78
C HIS A 269 -18.08 -7.15 13.69
N LYS A 270 -17.63 -7.88 14.72
CA LYS A 270 -18.50 -8.60 15.67
C LYS A 270 -19.36 -7.72 16.59
N GLU A 271 -19.23 -6.38 16.52
CA GLU A 271 -20.07 -5.44 17.28
C GLU A 271 -21.49 -5.28 16.70
N THR A 272 -21.79 -5.85 15.53
CA THR A 272 -23.08 -5.66 14.82
C THR A 272 -24.27 -6.47 15.34
N GLY A 273 -24.16 -7.10 16.51
CA GLY A 273 -25.31 -7.73 17.18
C GLY A 273 -26.40 -6.71 17.55
N PRO A 274 -27.70 -7.10 17.54
CA PRO A 274 -28.78 -6.19 17.92
C PRO A 274 -28.56 -5.60 19.33
N PRO A 275 -28.90 -4.32 19.55
CA PRO A 275 -28.71 -3.67 20.85
C PRO A 275 -29.60 -4.38 21.89
N GLY A 276 -28.99 -5.20 22.74
CA GLY A 276 -29.69 -6.00 23.74
C GLY A 276 -29.12 -7.40 24.01
N SER A 277 -28.10 -7.86 23.27
CA SER A 277 -27.49 -9.19 23.51
C SER A 277 -26.02 -9.18 23.99
N SER A 278 -25.40 -8.02 24.18
CA SER A 278 -23.95 -7.89 24.43
C SER A 278 -23.56 -7.32 25.81
N GLU A 279 -24.48 -7.22 26.77
CA GLU A 279 -24.15 -6.72 28.12
C GLU A 279 -23.27 -7.65 28.97
N ASP A 280 -22.87 -8.84 28.48
CA ASP A 280 -22.07 -9.82 29.26
C ASP A 280 -20.76 -10.30 28.59
N THR A 281 -20.36 -9.79 27.43
CA THR A 281 -19.20 -10.36 26.66
C THR A 281 -17.96 -9.47 26.62
N ALA A 282 -17.83 -8.48 27.51
CA ALA A 282 -16.64 -7.62 27.61
C ALA A 282 -15.47 -8.26 28.40
N LYS A 283 -15.38 -9.59 28.45
CA LYS A 283 -14.29 -10.32 29.12
C LYS A 283 -13.78 -11.41 28.19
N ASP A 284 -12.54 -11.21 27.73
CA ASP A 284 -11.68 -12.18 27.02
C ASP A 284 -11.85 -12.23 25.49
N ALA A 285 -11.46 -11.16 24.80
CA ALA A 285 -11.36 -11.08 23.32
C ALA A 285 -10.01 -11.59 22.78
N THR A 286 -9.27 -12.41 23.54
CA THR A 286 -7.91 -12.86 23.16
C THR A 286 -7.79 -14.36 22.90
N GLN A 287 -8.88 -15.13 22.92
CA GLN A 287 -8.88 -16.54 22.56
C GLN A 287 -10.16 -16.93 21.80
N SER A 288 -10.12 -16.85 20.47
CA SER A 288 -11.00 -17.66 19.63
C SER A 288 -10.60 -19.15 19.85
N ASP A 289 -11.52 -19.95 20.40
CA ASP A 289 -11.33 -21.39 20.68
C ASP A 289 -11.24 -22.25 19.39
N ASP A 290 -11.11 -21.60 18.23
CA ASP A 290 -11.06 -22.21 16.89
C ASP A 290 -9.71 -22.00 16.18
N GLY A 291 -8.74 -21.33 16.82
CA GLY A 291 -7.42 -21.08 16.20
C GLY A 291 -7.47 -20.17 14.95
N THR A 292 -8.61 -19.52 14.71
CA THR A 292 -8.78 -18.52 13.65
C THR A 292 -8.34 -17.16 14.19
N ASP A 293 -7.31 -16.60 13.55
CA ASP A 293 -6.76 -15.29 13.85
C ASP A 293 -7.78 -14.23 13.43
N GLU A 294 -8.48 -13.64 14.41
CA GLU A 294 -9.54 -12.65 14.14
C GLU A 294 -8.99 -11.43 13.39
N ASP A 295 -7.72 -11.10 13.62
CA ASP A 295 -7.04 -10.00 12.95
C ASP A 295 -6.84 -10.29 11.44
N ALA A 296 -6.74 -11.55 11.03
CA ALA A 296 -6.53 -11.91 9.63
C ALA A 296 -7.76 -11.67 8.74
N ARG A 297 -8.97 -11.62 9.31
CA ARG A 297 -10.22 -11.34 8.55
C ARG A 297 -10.53 -9.85 8.44
N LYS A 298 -9.88 -9.04 9.27
CA LYS A 298 -10.12 -7.60 9.36
C LYS A 298 -9.45 -6.91 8.17
N PRO A 299 -10.19 -6.16 7.33
CA PRO A 299 -9.58 -5.40 6.25
C PRO A 299 -8.59 -4.37 6.79
N ASP A 300 -7.63 -3.99 5.96
CA ASP A 300 -6.65 -2.94 6.31
C ASP A 300 -7.33 -1.60 6.63
N PHE A 301 -6.53 -0.65 7.13
CA PHE A 301 -7.03 0.65 7.56
C PHE A 301 -7.70 1.42 6.41
N ALA A 302 -7.06 1.48 5.24
CA ALA A 302 -7.56 2.22 4.08
C ALA A 302 -8.89 1.65 3.56
N THR A 303 -9.00 0.33 3.50
CA THR A 303 -10.22 -0.39 3.09
C THR A 303 -11.37 -0.08 4.05
N ARG A 304 -11.10 -0.05 5.36
CA ARG A 304 -12.12 0.31 6.36
C ARG A 304 -12.50 1.79 6.32
N VAL A 305 -11.59 2.70 5.98
CA VAL A 305 -11.93 4.11 5.72
C VAL A 305 -12.88 4.20 4.52
N SER A 306 -12.57 3.54 3.40
CA SER A 306 -13.47 3.47 2.23
C SER A 306 -14.85 2.88 2.56
N LEU A 307 -14.90 1.82 3.38
CA LEU A 307 -16.15 1.25 3.88
C LEU A 307 -17.04 2.30 4.58
N THR A 308 -16.46 3.19 5.39
CA THR A 308 -17.25 4.20 6.12
C THR A 308 -17.94 5.18 5.18
N ARG A 309 -17.27 5.58 4.09
CA ARG A 309 -17.87 6.39 3.01
C ARG A 309 -19.06 5.66 2.38
N LEU A 310 -18.88 4.38 2.02
CA LEU A 310 -19.96 3.56 1.44
C LEU A 310 -21.16 3.42 2.40
N LEU A 311 -20.90 3.20 3.70
CA LEU A 311 -21.95 3.11 4.72
C LEU A 311 -22.71 4.43 4.87
N MET A 312 -22.02 5.58 4.85
CA MET A 312 -22.64 6.90 4.89
C MET A 312 -23.51 7.16 3.64
N GLU A 313 -23.00 6.83 2.45
CA GLU A 313 -23.70 6.97 1.16
C GLU A 313 -25.04 6.21 1.13
N VAL A 314 -25.10 5.03 1.77
CA VAL A 314 -26.34 4.23 1.84
C VAL A 314 -27.18 4.46 3.11
N GLU A 315 -26.92 5.55 3.85
CA GLU A 315 -27.62 5.94 5.07
C GLU A 315 -27.55 4.89 6.22
N LEU A 316 -26.42 4.20 6.33
CA LEU A 316 -26.07 3.29 7.44
C LEU A 316 -25.09 3.94 8.42
N GLU A 317 -25.30 5.20 8.76
CA GLU A 317 -24.45 6.03 9.62
C GLU A 317 -24.17 5.41 11.00
N PRO A 318 -25.11 4.73 11.69
CA PRO A 318 -24.78 4.06 12.95
C PRO A 318 -23.71 2.98 12.81
N LEU A 319 -23.69 2.27 11.67
CA LEU A 319 -22.62 1.30 11.37
C LEU A 319 -21.33 2.02 10.98
N ALA A 320 -21.41 3.10 10.21
CA ALA A 320 -20.26 3.92 9.85
C ALA A 320 -19.54 4.45 11.10
N LEU A 321 -20.27 5.00 12.08
CA LEU A 321 -19.71 5.47 13.35
C LEU A 321 -19.02 4.35 14.14
N SER A 322 -19.61 3.15 14.19
CA SER A 322 -18.98 2.02 14.89
C SER A 322 -17.65 1.61 14.26
N VAL A 323 -17.53 1.68 12.92
CA VAL A 323 -16.26 1.46 12.21
C VAL A 323 -15.28 2.60 12.46
N LEU A 324 -15.73 3.87 12.40
CA LEU A 324 -14.91 5.06 12.65
C LEU A 324 -14.36 5.11 14.07
N ASP A 325 -15.13 4.71 15.08
CA ASP A 325 -14.65 4.57 16.46
C ASP A 325 -13.52 3.53 16.56
N GLY A 326 -13.60 2.44 15.77
CA GLY A 326 -12.51 1.46 15.63
C GLY A 326 -11.26 2.09 15.01
N LEU A 327 -11.42 2.80 13.89
CA LEU A 327 -10.33 3.44 13.16
C LEU A 327 -9.60 4.50 14.00
N VAL A 328 -10.33 5.40 14.66
CA VAL A 328 -9.74 6.45 15.51
C VAL A 328 -9.01 5.87 16.74
N ARG A 329 -9.42 4.69 17.23
CA ARG A 329 -8.69 3.99 18.31
C ARG A 329 -7.37 3.39 17.82
N GLU A 330 -7.26 3.05 16.54
CA GLU A 330 -6.05 2.51 15.94
C GLU A 330 -5.08 3.61 15.50
N ASP A 331 -5.60 4.69 14.92
CA ASP A 331 -4.85 5.87 14.53
C ASP A 331 -5.65 7.16 14.83
N ASP A 332 -5.29 7.83 15.92
CA ASP A 332 -5.92 9.08 16.34
C ASP A 332 -5.39 10.32 15.58
N GLN A 333 -4.44 10.12 14.66
CA GLN A 333 -3.85 11.16 13.80
C GLN A 333 -4.48 11.22 12.41
N SER A 334 -5.37 10.30 12.06
CA SER A 334 -6.06 10.30 10.76
C SER A 334 -7.06 11.46 10.64
N VAL A 335 -6.64 12.54 9.95
CA VAL A 335 -7.48 13.70 9.63
C VAL A 335 -8.80 13.27 8.98
N GLU A 336 -8.71 12.32 8.04
CA GLU A 336 -9.86 11.83 7.31
C GLU A 336 -10.88 11.10 8.20
N CYS A 337 -10.43 10.25 9.14
CA CYS A 337 -11.34 9.56 10.06
C CYS A 337 -12.09 10.55 10.96
N TRP A 338 -11.40 11.58 11.45
CA TRP A 338 -12.03 12.64 12.25
C TRP A 338 -13.05 13.45 11.45
N TYR A 339 -12.71 13.79 10.20
CA TYR A 339 -13.65 14.42 9.28
C TYR A 339 -14.89 13.56 9.03
N LEU A 340 -14.71 12.28 8.67
CA LEU A 340 -15.81 11.37 8.35
C LEU A 340 -16.71 11.15 9.57
N GLY A 341 -16.16 10.97 10.77
CA GLY A 341 -16.97 10.81 11.98
C GLY A 341 -17.73 12.07 12.37
N GLY A 342 -17.10 13.24 12.24
CA GLY A 342 -17.76 14.53 12.42
C GLY A 342 -18.91 14.73 11.45
N TRP A 343 -18.68 14.51 10.16
CA TRP A 343 -19.70 14.61 9.12
C TRP A 343 -20.82 13.57 9.29
N CYS A 344 -20.48 12.34 9.67
CA CYS A 344 -21.44 11.28 9.97
C CYS A 344 -22.41 11.68 11.11
N HIS A 345 -21.90 12.30 12.18
CA HIS A 345 -22.74 12.88 13.22
C HIS A 345 -23.63 14.03 12.71
N VAL A 346 -23.14 14.88 11.81
CA VAL A 346 -23.96 15.92 11.17
C VAL A 346 -25.14 15.28 10.42
N LEU A 347 -24.91 14.25 9.60
CA LEU A 347 -25.96 13.53 8.87
C LEU A 347 -27.02 12.95 9.82
N ILE A 348 -26.61 12.28 10.90
CA ILE A 348 -27.52 11.75 11.92
C ILE A 348 -28.36 12.87 12.54
N SER A 349 -27.77 14.03 12.82
CA SER A 349 -28.48 15.18 13.42
C SER A 349 -29.55 15.79 12.51
N GLN A 350 -29.49 15.51 11.21
CA GLN A 350 -30.43 15.98 10.20
C GLN A 350 -31.56 14.98 9.92
N LYS A 351 -31.46 13.73 10.43
CA LYS A 351 -32.50 12.70 10.21
C LYS A 351 -33.82 13.05 10.87
N ALA A 352 -34.91 12.68 10.19
CA ALA A 352 -36.25 12.81 10.75
C ALA A 352 -36.44 11.88 11.96
N GLY A 353 -37.06 12.40 13.02
CA GLY A 353 -37.40 11.61 14.22
C GLY A 353 -36.44 11.77 15.40
N ILE A 354 -35.30 12.44 15.23
CA ILE A 354 -34.41 12.80 16.34
C ILE A 354 -35.06 13.88 17.22
N THR A 355 -35.02 13.70 18.54
CA THR A 355 -35.51 14.73 19.47
C THR A 355 -34.59 15.96 19.46
N SER A 356 -35.08 17.11 19.92
CA SER A 356 -34.24 18.32 19.99
C SER A 356 -33.03 18.16 20.92
N GLU A 357 -33.15 17.34 21.97
CA GLU A 357 -32.08 17.07 22.92
C GLU A 357 -31.02 16.14 22.28
N GLU A 358 -31.44 15.05 21.66
CA GLU A 358 -30.55 14.15 20.90
C GLU A 358 -29.86 14.88 19.75
N LYS A 359 -30.58 15.76 19.05
CA LYS A 359 -30.01 16.60 18.00
C LYS A 359 -28.88 17.47 18.53
N SER A 360 -29.13 18.22 19.62
CA SER A 360 -28.13 19.10 20.21
C SER A 360 -26.89 18.32 20.70
N LYS A 361 -27.10 17.17 21.35
CA LYS A 361 -26.00 16.28 21.79
C LYS A 361 -25.19 15.78 20.59
N THR A 362 -25.85 15.33 19.53
CA THR A 362 -25.20 14.82 18.32
C THR A 362 -24.42 15.92 17.60
N GLN A 363 -24.95 17.14 17.56
CA GLN A 363 -24.27 18.32 16.99
C GLN A 363 -23.04 18.74 17.82
N GLN A 364 -23.10 18.64 19.15
CA GLN A 364 -21.93 18.88 20.01
C GLN A 364 -20.83 17.84 19.76
N THR A 365 -21.20 16.56 19.62
CA THR A 365 -20.23 15.51 19.25
C THR A 365 -19.64 15.78 17.86
N ALA A 366 -20.47 16.10 16.87
CA ALA A 366 -20.00 16.45 15.52
C ALA A 366 -18.97 17.58 15.53
N ARG A 367 -19.26 18.66 16.29
CA ARG A 367 -18.37 19.82 16.44
C ARG A 367 -17.01 19.39 17.00
N THR A 368 -17.00 18.59 18.07
CA THR A 368 -15.76 18.12 18.72
C THR A 368 -14.89 17.31 17.74
N TRP A 369 -15.50 16.45 16.93
CA TRP A 369 -14.79 15.66 15.93
C TRP A 369 -14.18 16.53 14.83
N LEU A 370 -14.96 17.49 14.30
CA LEU A 370 -14.52 18.39 13.23
C LEU A 370 -13.47 19.40 13.69
N GLU A 371 -13.58 19.93 14.91
CA GLU A 371 -12.54 20.79 15.50
C GLU A 371 -11.23 20.01 15.68
N ASN A 372 -11.29 18.75 16.08
CA ASN A 372 -10.11 17.90 16.16
C ASN A 372 -9.52 17.57 14.77
N CYS A 373 -10.37 17.36 13.76
CA CYS A 373 -9.96 17.25 12.35
C CYS A 373 -9.16 18.50 11.92
N LEU A 374 -9.70 19.70 12.11
CA LEU A 374 -9.04 20.96 11.76
C LEU A 374 -7.75 21.20 12.55
N ARG A 375 -7.69 20.76 13.82
CA ARG A 375 -6.45 20.77 14.60
C ARG A 375 -5.39 19.86 13.99
N LEU A 376 -5.73 18.62 13.64
CA LEU A 376 -4.80 17.67 13.03
C LEU A 376 -4.35 18.12 11.64
N TYR A 377 -5.27 18.65 10.83
CA TYR A 377 -4.97 19.23 9.52
C TYR A 377 -3.82 20.24 9.61
N ARG A 378 -3.88 21.17 10.59
CA ARG A 378 -2.82 22.14 10.86
C ARG A 378 -1.52 21.51 11.35
N VAL A 379 -1.59 20.64 12.35
CA VAL A 379 -0.40 20.04 12.99
C VAL A 379 0.38 19.15 12.02
N LEU A 380 -0.32 18.44 11.14
CA LEU A 380 0.27 17.50 10.19
C LEU A 380 0.57 18.11 8.82
N SER A 381 0.21 19.39 8.60
CA SER A 381 0.32 20.06 7.29
C SER A 381 -0.37 19.24 6.19
N TYR A 382 -1.60 18.79 6.47
CA TYR A 382 -2.39 17.96 5.55
C TYR A 382 -2.83 18.79 4.32
N ASP A 383 -2.90 18.15 3.15
CA ASP A 383 -2.95 18.82 1.84
C ASP A 383 -4.26 18.59 1.06
N ASP A 384 -5.38 18.34 1.77
CA ASP A 384 -6.72 18.29 1.17
C ASP A 384 -7.53 19.55 1.51
N GLU A 385 -7.43 20.58 0.65
CA GLU A 385 -8.12 21.86 0.80
C GLU A 385 -9.64 21.70 0.78
N ARG A 386 -10.18 20.79 -0.06
CA ARG A 386 -11.63 20.58 -0.16
C ARG A 386 -12.21 19.99 1.12
N LEU A 387 -11.49 19.05 1.73
CA LEU A 387 -11.85 18.49 3.03
C LEU A 387 -11.81 19.56 4.11
N ARG A 388 -10.75 20.38 4.14
CA ARG A 388 -10.63 21.51 5.08
C ARG A 388 -11.80 22.47 4.97
N ASP A 389 -12.10 22.95 3.76
CA ASP A 389 -13.13 23.97 3.55
C ASP A 389 -14.51 23.46 3.96
N HIS A 390 -14.83 22.21 3.64
CA HIS A 390 -16.08 21.60 4.07
C HIS A 390 -16.11 21.38 5.60
N ALA A 391 -14.99 20.98 6.23
CA ALA A 391 -14.92 20.86 7.69
C ALA A 391 -15.16 22.22 8.39
N VAL A 392 -14.59 23.31 7.86
CA VAL A 392 -14.86 24.68 8.34
C VAL A 392 -16.33 25.04 8.19
N GLU A 393 -16.93 24.81 7.01
CA GLU A 393 -18.36 25.06 6.77
C GLU A 393 -19.25 24.32 7.78
N LEU A 394 -18.95 23.03 8.03
CA LEU A 394 -19.69 22.22 8.99
C LEU A 394 -19.53 22.75 10.43
N VAL A 395 -18.33 23.13 10.85
CA VAL A 395 -18.08 23.71 12.19
C VAL A 395 -18.85 25.02 12.35
N ASP A 396 -18.81 25.90 11.36
CA ASP A 396 -19.56 27.16 11.37
C ASP A 396 -21.07 26.92 11.45
N GLY A 397 -21.58 25.98 10.66
CA GLY A 397 -22.99 25.56 10.71
C GLY A 397 -23.41 25.03 12.08
N LEU A 398 -22.53 24.28 12.74
CA LEU A 398 -22.75 23.75 14.08
C LEU A 398 -22.65 24.83 15.17
N LYS A 399 -21.68 25.76 15.10
CA LYS A 399 -21.57 26.93 16.00
C LYS A 399 -22.86 27.76 15.94
N LYS A 400 -23.39 28.03 14.74
CA LYS A 400 -24.70 28.70 14.52
C LYS A 400 -25.87 27.92 15.11
N ALA A 401 -25.96 26.62 14.83
CA ALA A 401 -27.07 25.77 15.30
C ALA A 401 -27.11 25.59 16.82
N LEU A 402 -25.95 25.57 17.48
CA LEU A 402 -25.82 25.42 18.93
C LEU A 402 -25.90 26.75 19.69
N GLY A 403 -25.95 27.89 18.99
CA GLY A 403 -25.93 29.21 19.60
C GLY A 403 -24.59 29.56 20.26
N ALA A 404 -23.50 28.97 19.78
CA ALA A 404 -22.14 29.20 20.25
C ALA A 404 -21.39 30.25 19.40
N GLU A 405 -22.12 31.06 18.61
CA GLU A 405 -21.54 32.19 17.88
C GLU A 405 -20.89 33.17 18.88
N GLY A 406 -19.56 33.23 18.87
CA GLY A 406 -18.77 34.08 19.78
C GLY A 406 -17.99 33.35 20.88
N GLU A 407 -18.03 32.01 20.94
CA GLU A 407 -16.93 31.25 21.52
C GLU A 407 -15.72 31.44 20.59
N MET A 408 -14.93 32.49 20.85
CA MET A 408 -13.58 32.60 20.31
C MET A 408 -12.83 31.39 20.82
N ASP A 409 -12.39 30.52 19.92
CA ASP A 409 -11.43 29.50 20.31
C ASP A 409 -10.21 30.26 20.82
N GLU A 410 -9.76 29.98 22.06
CA GLU A 410 -8.59 30.69 22.64
C GLU A 410 -7.29 30.44 21.84
N ASP A 411 -7.36 29.66 20.75
CA ASP A 411 -6.32 29.37 19.76
C ASP A 411 -6.60 29.99 18.36
N GLU A 412 -7.65 30.80 18.17
CA GLU A 412 -8.07 31.39 16.87
C GLU A 412 -7.40 32.73 16.50
N ASP A 413 -6.58 33.31 17.38
CA ASP A 413 -6.06 34.69 17.21
C ASP A 413 -5.01 34.89 16.08
N ASP A 414 -4.68 33.88 15.25
CA ASP A 414 -3.49 33.98 14.36
C ASP A 414 -3.56 33.35 12.94
N ALA A 415 -4.70 32.86 12.39
CA ALA A 415 -4.58 32.02 11.17
C ALA A 415 -5.65 32.03 10.06
N TRP A 416 -6.68 32.87 10.11
CA TRP A 416 -7.70 32.92 9.04
C TRP A 416 -7.80 34.29 8.33
N GLU A 417 -6.68 35.01 8.19
CA GLU A 417 -6.65 36.09 7.20
C GLU A 417 -6.68 35.48 5.80
N ASP A 418 -7.85 35.60 5.18
CA ASP A 418 -8.20 35.33 3.79
C ASP A 418 -6.99 35.44 2.84
N VAL A 419 -6.49 34.29 2.36
CA VAL A 419 -5.74 34.25 1.10
C VAL A 419 -6.78 34.10 -0.02
N ASP A 420 -7.68 35.07 -0.10
CA ASP A 420 -8.50 35.29 -1.28
C ASP A 420 -7.69 36.10 -2.29
N GLU A 421 -7.48 35.47 -3.44
CA GLU A 421 -7.07 36.02 -4.72
C GLU A 421 -7.24 37.54 -4.87
N GLN A 422 -6.12 38.27 -4.89
CA GLN A 422 -6.02 39.54 -5.58
C GLN A 422 -4.83 39.51 -6.54
N ASP A 423 -5.12 38.99 -7.74
CA ASP A 423 -4.54 39.51 -8.98
C ASP A 423 -4.69 41.03 -9.00
N GLY A 424 -3.60 41.77 -9.24
CA GLY A 424 -3.68 43.20 -9.51
C GLY A 424 -2.42 44.00 -9.24
N ASP A 425 -1.46 43.92 -10.16
CA ASP A 425 -0.76 45.05 -10.79
C ASP A 425 -0.41 46.30 -9.95
N GLN A 426 0.91 46.58 -9.88
CA GLN A 426 1.61 47.84 -10.22
C GLN A 426 2.69 48.29 -9.21
N ASP A 427 3.92 48.23 -9.73
CA ASP A 427 4.95 49.28 -9.75
C ASP A 427 5.46 49.86 -8.41
N ASP A 428 6.78 49.75 -8.16
CA ASP A 428 7.75 50.84 -8.44
C ASP A 428 8.98 50.77 -7.50
N ASP A 429 10.15 50.65 -8.13
CA ASP A 429 11.49 51.19 -7.80
C ASP A 429 12.25 50.86 -6.50
N GLY A 430 13.48 50.31 -6.70
CA GLY A 430 14.53 50.25 -5.69
C GLY A 430 15.85 49.60 -6.17
N ASP A 431 16.56 50.26 -7.09
CA ASP A 431 17.89 49.90 -7.64
C ASP A 431 18.93 49.45 -6.60
N VAL A 432 19.63 48.33 -6.86
CA VAL A 432 21.02 48.08 -6.41
C VAL A 432 21.79 47.32 -7.50
N GLU A 433 22.62 48.02 -8.26
CA GLU A 433 23.62 47.46 -9.19
C GLU A 433 24.85 46.89 -8.44
N LEU A 434 25.30 45.71 -8.83
CA LEU A 434 26.70 45.27 -8.69
C LEU A 434 27.13 44.46 -9.93
N GLU A 435 27.98 45.09 -10.75
CA GLU A 435 28.69 44.54 -11.91
C GLU A 435 29.78 43.55 -11.47
N ILE A 436 29.91 42.40 -12.16
CA ILE A 436 31.19 41.68 -12.36
C ILE A 436 31.21 41.13 -13.81
N GLU A 437 32.37 41.33 -14.44
CA GLU A 437 32.70 41.36 -15.87
C GLU A 437 32.75 40.00 -16.59
N ASP A 438 32.41 40.03 -17.89
CA ASP A 438 32.60 38.98 -18.91
C ASP A 438 34.05 38.87 -19.42
N GLU A 439 34.53 37.66 -19.75
CA GLU A 439 35.52 37.47 -20.82
C GLU A 439 35.25 36.21 -21.67
N ASP A 440 35.24 36.46 -22.98
CA ASP A 440 35.08 35.64 -24.19
C ASP A 440 35.83 34.29 -24.28
N VAL A 441 35.24 33.29 -24.96
CA VAL A 441 35.90 32.51 -26.04
C VAL A 441 34.88 32.00 -27.09
N THR A 442 35.20 32.26 -28.36
CA THR A 442 34.42 32.13 -29.61
C THR A 442 34.57 30.79 -30.38
N GLY A 443 33.42 30.25 -30.87
CA GLY A 443 33.05 29.50 -32.13
C GLY A 443 34.03 28.69 -33.02
N PRO A 444 33.67 28.29 -34.27
CA PRO A 444 32.33 28.05 -34.88
C PRO A 444 32.25 26.90 -35.96
N GLY A 445 31.04 26.60 -36.46
CA GLY A 445 30.73 26.09 -37.83
C GLY A 445 30.26 24.62 -37.95
N ALA A 446 29.43 24.16 -38.90
CA ALA A 446 28.63 24.76 -39.96
C ALA A 446 27.75 23.66 -40.63
N THR A 447 26.50 23.99 -40.99
CA THR A 447 25.74 23.63 -42.22
C THR A 447 25.18 22.22 -42.52
N LYS A 448 23.83 22.21 -42.67
CA LYS A 448 22.98 21.91 -43.86
C LYS A 448 22.34 20.51 -44.10
N THR A 449 20.99 20.56 -44.10
CA THR A 449 19.99 20.08 -45.11
C THR A 449 19.72 18.59 -45.33
N GLY A 450 18.42 18.22 -45.33
CA GLY A 450 17.91 17.10 -46.13
C GLY A 450 16.56 16.49 -45.71
N ASP A 451 15.47 17.16 -46.09
CA ASP A 451 14.12 16.70 -46.48
C ASP A 451 13.79 15.18 -46.56
N GLY A 452 12.53 14.82 -46.23
CA GLY A 452 11.92 13.55 -46.65
C GLY A 452 10.67 13.10 -45.88
N ASP A 453 9.51 13.68 -46.21
CA ASP A 453 8.16 13.14 -45.97
C ASP A 453 7.97 11.72 -46.54
N VAL A 454 7.04 10.92 -45.97
CA VAL A 454 5.80 10.43 -46.64
C VAL A 454 5.08 9.36 -45.80
N GLU A 455 3.77 9.59 -45.74
CA GLU A 455 2.58 8.89 -45.21
C GLU A 455 2.38 7.37 -45.47
N MET A 456 1.70 6.77 -44.47
CA MET A 456 0.51 5.89 -44.51
C MET A 456 0.56 4.51 -45.20
N THR A 457 0.42 3.48 -44.37
CA THR A 457 -0.66 2.46 -44.44
C THR A 457 -1.09 2.05 -43.05
#